data_AF-A0AAE5RVC8-F1
#
_entry.id   AF-A0AAE5RVC8-F1
#
_cell.length_a   1.000
_cell.length_b   1.000
_cell.length_c   1.000
_cell.angle_alpha   90.00
_cell.angle_beta   90.00
_cell.angle_gamma   90.00
#
_symmetry.space_group_name_H-M   'P 1'
#
loop_
_entity.id
_entity.type
_entity.pdbx_description
1 polymer ?
#
loop_
_entity_poly.entity_id
_entity_poly.type
_entity_poly.pdbx_seq_one_letter_code
_entity_poly.pdbx_strand_id
1 'polypeptide(L)'
;MELLTGNIQPSAIIASDSLIALEISKVARELSVETPAALTLLTFHDAAWSAVTSPPVRVIRQPVNEPGEAAAHMLIERLHGEKCPAHHAILPTQLIERGSIATLDLLIQVLSFYRERFRLSLVRAEVPRFPYHPSQRSIG
;
A
#
# COMPACT_ATOMS: atom_id res chain seq x y z
N MET A 1 -9.79 -8.17 18.11
CA MET A 1 -11.15 -8.16 18.70
C MET A 1 -11.22 -7.21 19.88
N GLU A 2 -10.41 -7.42 20.92
CA GLU A 2 -10.38 -6.57 22.14
C GLU A 2 -10.19 -5.07 21.88
N LEU A 3 -9.42 -4.72 20.84
CA LEU A 3 -9.21 -3.31 20.44
C LEU A 3 -10.51 -2.57 20.06
N LEU A 4 -11.48 -3.25 19.45
CA LEU A 4 -12.73 -2.61 19.00
C LEU A 4 -13.83 -2.62 20.09
N THR A 5 -13.62 -3.39 21.15
CA THR A 5 -14.58 -3.52 22.26
C THR A 5 -14.02 -3.00 23.59
N GLY A 6 -12.79 -2.51 23.60
CA GLY A 6 -12.10 -2.02 24.80
C GLY A 6 -12.58 -0.63 25.24
N ASN A 7 -12.11 -0.19 26.40
CA ASN A 7 -12.46 1.12 26.97
C ASN A 7 -11.99 2.31 26.10
N ILE A 8 -10.93 2.12 25.32
CA ILE A 8 -10.43 3.10 24.36
C ILE A 8 -10.60 2.50 22.97
N GLN A 9 -11.67 2.89 22.30
CA GLN A 9 -11.93 2.46 20.92
C GLN A 9 -11.21 3.39 19.95
N PRO A 10 -10.47 2.84 18.98
CA PRO A 10 -9.79 3.67 17.99
C PRO A 10 -10.81 4.30 17.04
N SER A 11 -10.67 5.60 16.78
CA SER A 11 -11.41 6.27 15.69
C SER A 11 -10.87 5.88 14.31
N ALA A 12 -9.65 5.32 14.25
CA ALA A 12 -9.07 4.85 13.01
C ALA A 12 -8.03 3.75 13.20
N ILE A 13 -7.94 2.88 12.19
CA ILE A 13 -6.92 1.84 12.09
C ILE A 13 -6.22 1.92 10.73
N ILE A 14 -4.90 1.81 10.77
CA ILE A 14 -4.05 1.62 9.60
C ILE A 14 -3.53 0.19 9.67
N ALA A 15 -4.07 -0.67 8.83
CA ALA A 15 -3.64 -2.06 8.77
C ALA A 15 -2.43 -2.19 7.84
N SER A 16 -1.35 -2.80 8.33
CA SER A 16 -0.09 -2.96 7.59
C SER A 16 -0.22 -3.88 6.36
N ASP A 17 -1.25 -4.71 6.29
CA ASP A 17 -1.53 -5.62 5.18
C ASP A 17 -3.04 -5.73 4.93
N SER A 18 -3.39 -5.99 3.67
CA SER A 18 -4.78 -6.13 3.25
C SER A 18 -5.53 -7.28 3.95
N LEU A 19 -4.89 -8.40 4.29
CA LEU A 19 -5.54 -9.48 5.03
C LEU A 19 -5.88 -9.08 6.46
N ILE A 20 -5.01 -8.30 7.11
CA ILE A 20 -5.29 -7.74 8.43
C ILE A 20 -6.49 -6.79 8.35
N ALA A 21 -6.53 -5.94 7.32
CA ALA A 21 -7.65 -5.02 7.09
C ALA A 21 -8.96 -5.75 6.81
N LEU A 22 -8.90 -6.88 6.08
CA LEU A 22 -10.06 -7.72 5.81
C LEU A 22 -10.65 -8.27 7.11
N GLU A 23 -9.81 -8.81 8.00
CA GLU A 23 -10.26 -9.29 9.30
C GLU A 23 -10.82 -8.17 10.17
N ILE A 24 -10.18 -6.99 10.21
CA ILE A 24 -10.73 -5.81 10.89
C ILE A 24 -12.10 -5.44 10.34
N SER A 25 -12.26 -5.41 9.01
CA SER A 25 -13.53 -5.06 8.35
C SER A 25 -14.63 -6.08 8.66
N LYS A 26 -14.30 -7.38 8.69
CA LYS A 26 -15.25 -8.43 9.10
C LYS A 26 -15.71 -8.24 10.53
N VAL A 27 -14.76 -8.05 11.46
CA VAL A 27 -15.04 -7.86 12.87
C VAL A 27 -15.84 -6.59 13.12
N ALA A 28 -15.47 -5.47 12.52
CA ALA A 28 -16.19 -4.21 12.66
C ALA A 28 -17.66 -4.39 12.25
N ARG A 29 -17.91 -5.09 11.15
CA ARG A 29 -19.27 -5.43 10.70
C ARG A 29 -20.00 -6.35 11.68
N GLU A 30 -19.36 -7.38 12.20
CA GLU A 30 -19.95 -8.29 13.21
C GLU A 30 -20.35 -7.54 14.49
N LEU A 31 -19.53 -6.56 14.88
CA LEU A 31 -19.78 -5.70 16.04
C LEU A 31 -20.68 -4.49 15.73
N SER A 32 -21.18 -4.38 14.49
CA SER A 32 -21.98 -3.23 14.03
C SER A 32 -21.29 -1.87 14.21
N VAL A 33 -19.95 -1.85 14.15
CA VAL A 33 -19.14 -0.64 14.12
C VAL A 33 -19.18 -0.07 12.70
N GLU A 34 -19.73 1.13 12.55
CA GLU A 34 -19.88 1.77 11.25
C GLU A 34 -18.54 2.29 10.71
N THR A 35 -18.20 1.91 9.47
CA THR A 35 -17.12 2.52 8.70
C THR A 35 -17.74 3.39 7.59
N PRO A 36 -17.29 4.63 7.37
CA PRO A 36 -16.19 5.32 8.06
C PRO A 36 -16.58 6.05 9.35
N ALA A 37 -17.87 6.08 9.72
CA ALA A 37 -18.41 7.01 10.72
C ALA A 37 -17.85 6.81 12.14
N ALA A 38 -17.85 5.57 12.64
CA ALA A 38 -17.29 5.22 13.94
C ALA A 38 -15.83 4.75 13.85
N LEU A 39 -15.46 4.12 12.73
CA LEU A 39 -14.11 3.63 12.49
C LEU A 39 -13.66 3.94 11.07
N THR A 40 -12.58 4.70 10.95
CA THR A 40 -11.83 4.86 9.70
C THR A 40 -10.86 3.68 9.49
N LEU A 41 -10.78 3.16 8.27
CA LEU A 41 -9.86 2.07 7.91
C LEU A 41 -9.03 2.44 6.67
N LEU A 42 -7.71 2.36 6.80
CA LEU A 42 -6.73 2.47 5.72
C LEU A 42 -5.86 1.20 5.70
N THR A 43 -5.43 0.73 4.53
CA THR A 43 -4.49 -0.38 4.46
C THR A 43 -3.48 -0.27 3.33
N PHE A 44 -2.50 -1.16 3.33
CA PHE A 44 -1.55 -1.37 2.24
C PHE A 44 -1.99 -2.55 1.38
N HIS A 45 -1.54 -2.54 0.13
CA HIS A 45 -1.89 -3.49 -0.93
C HIS A 45 -3.34 -3.37 -1.43
N ASP A 46 -3.46 -3.17 -2.74
CA ASP A 46 -4.75 -3.05 -3.41
C ASP A 46 -5.31 -4.43 -3.78
N ALA A 47 -5.70 -5.19 -2.76
CA ALA A 47 -6.30 -6.51 -2.94
C ALA A 47 -7.72 -6.38 -3.51
N ALA A 48 -8.13 -7.29 -4.39
CA ALA A 48 -9.40 -7.21 -5.11
C ALA A 48 -10.64 -7.01 -4.20
N TRP A 49 -10.63 -7.62 -3.01
CA TRP A 49 -11.72 -7.49 -2.04
C TRP A 49 -11.92 -6.04 -1.57
N SER A 50 -10.84 -5.25 -1.49
CA SER A 50 -10.86 -3.90 -0.92
C SER A 50 -11.67 -2.90 -1.77
N ALA A 51 -11.86 -3.19 -3.06
CA ALA A 51 -12.69 -2.38 -3.96
C ALA A 51 -14.19 -2.71 -3.87
N VAL A 52 -14.55 -3.89 -3.37
CA VAL A 52 -15.93 -4.43 -3.43
C VAL A 52 -16.61 -4.53 -2.06
N THR A 53 -15.93 -4.13 -0.99
CA THR A 53 -16.56 -3.99 0.33
C THR A 53 -17.49 -2.78 0.39
N SER A 54 -18.37 -2.77 1.39
CA SER A 54 -19.21 -1.62 1.71
C SER A 54 -18.86 -1.12 3.13
N PRO A 55 -18.23 0.07 3.27
CA PRO A 55 -17.67 0.89 2.19
C PRO A 55 -16.40 0.28 1.57
N PRO A 56 -16.01 0.69 0.35
CA PRO A 56 -14.75 0.26 -0.26
C PRO A 56 -13.56 0.83 0.53
N VAL A 57 -12.55 0.00 0.78
CA VAL A 57 -11.41 0.32 1.64
C VAL A 57 -10.33 1.09 0.86
N ARG A 58 -10.06 2.32 1.27
CA ARG A 58 -8.98 3.18 0.74
C ARG A 58 -7.63 2.52 1.04
N VAL A 59 -6.74 2.50 0.04
CA VAL A 59 -5.47 1.75 0.14
C VAL A 59 -4.26 2.56 -0.33
N ILE A 60 -3.10 2.28 0.25
CA ILE A 60 -1.80 2.64 -0.30
C ILE A 60 -1.32 1.46 -1.14
N ARG A 61 -1.40 1.61 -2.47
CA ARG A 61 -0.95 0.63 -3.45
C ARG A 61 0.55 0.74 -3.65
N GLN A 62 1.24 -0.35 -3.37
CA GLN A 62 2.66 -0.51 -3.63
C GLN A 62 2.87 -1.42 -4.86
N PRO A 63 3.91 -1.18 -5.66
CA PRO A 63 4.32 -2.08 -6.73
C PRO A 63 4.72 -3.44 -6.16
N VAL A 64 4.25 -4.52 -6.78
CA VAL A 64 4.44 -5.90 -6.27
C VAL A 64 5.69 -6.54 -6.85
N ASN A 65 6.03 -6.24 -8.10
CA ASN A 65 7.10 -6.94 -8.84
C ASN A 65 8.38 -6.09 -8.90
N GLU A 66 8.22 -4.78 -9.00
CA GLU A 66 9.27 -3.80 -9.19
C GLU A 66 10.34 -3.78 -8.08
N PRO A 67 10.01 -4.04 -6.78
CA PRO A 67 11.05 -4.20 -5.76
C PRO A 67 12.00 -5.36 -6.05
N GLY A 68 11.46 -6.49 -6.51
CA GLY A 68 12.24 -7.67 -6.86
C GLY A 68 13.09 -7.43 -8.10
N GLU A 69 12.51 -6.81 -9.12
CA GLU A 69 13.21 -6.43 -10.35
C GLU A 69 14.38 -5.47 -10.07
N ALA A 70 14.13 -4.40 -9.31
CA ALA A 70 15.17 -3.44 -8.93
C ALA A 70 16.28 -4.11 -8.12
N ALA A 71 15.94 -4.96 -7.14
CA ALA A 71 16.93 -5.67 -6.34
C ALA A 71 17.78 -6.64 -7.18
N ALA A 72 17.15 -7.38 -8.10
CA ALA A 72 17.85 -8.28 -9.01
C ALA A 72 18.79 -7.52 -9.95
N HIS A 73 18.34 -6.40 -10.52
CA HIS A 73 19.15 -5.55 -11.39
C HIS A 73 20.40 -5.03 -10.67
N MET A 74 20.21 -4.45 -9.47
CA MET A 74 21.30 -3.94 -8.63
C MET A 74 22.29 -5.04 -8.23
N LEU A 75 21.83 -6.27 -8.03
CA LEU A 75 22.70 -7.41 -7.73
C LEU A 75 23.53 -7.81 -8.96
N ILE A 76 22.90 -7.90 -10.13
CA ILE A 76 23.56 -8.27 -11.39
C ILE A 76 24.65 -7.26 -11.76
N GLU A 77 24.40 -5.96 -11.62
CA GLU A 77 25.39 -4.90 -11.81
C GLU A 77 26.64 -5.16 -10.95
N ARG A 78 26.46 -5.43 -9.65
CA ARG A 78 27.59 -5.72 -8.75
C ARG A 78 28.35 -6.98 -9.13
N LEU A 79 27.65 -8.03 -9.56
CA LEU A 79 28.30 -9.27 -10.01
C LEU A 79 29.16 -9.04 -11.27
N HIS A 80 28.79 -8.09 -12.13
CA HIS A 80 29.59 -7.67 -13.28
C HIS A 80 30.76 -6.73 -12.92
N GLY A 81 30.97 -6.43 -11.64
CA GLY A 81 32.10 -5.63 -11.18
C GLY A 81 31.84 -4.13 -11.15
N GLU A 82 30.60 -3.69 -11.32
CA GLU A 82 30.20 -2.30 -11.05
C GLU A 82 30.57 -1.94 -9.60
N LYS A 83 31.51 -1.01 -9.44
CA LYS A 83 31.93 -0.50 -8.13
C LYS A 83 31.06 0.69 -7.71
N CYS A 84 29.74 0.51 -7.77
CA CYS A 84 28.80 1.50 -7.29
C CYS A 84 28.69 1.44 -5.76
N PRO A 85 28.64 2.58 -5.05
CA PRO A 85 28.31 2.62 -3.64
C PRO A 85 26.97 1.92 -3.35
N ALA A 86 26.76 1.55 -2.08
CA ALA A 86 25.44 1.18 -1.62
C ALA A 86 24.46 2.32 -1.93
N HIS A 87 23.40 1.99 -2.65
CA HIS A 87 22.37 2.94 -3.06
C HIS A 87 21.00 2.29 -2.87
N HIS A 88 19.96 3.13 -2.81
CA HIS A 88 18.58 2.71 -2.59
C HIS A 88 17.72 3.07 -3.80
N ALA A 89 16.88 2.15 -4.23
CA ALA A 89 15.79 2.44 -5.15
C ALA A 89 14.53 2.80 -4.35
N ILE A 90 13.91 3.93 -4.69
CA ILE A 90 12.60 4.33 -4.13
C ILE A 90 11.57 4.10 -5.22
N LEU A 91 10.59 3.26 -4.94
CA LEU A 91 9.54 2.91 -5.89
C LEU A 91 8.29 3.74 -5.65
N PRO A 92 7.59 4.17 -6.70
CA PRO A 92 6.41 5.01 -6.57
C PRO A 92 5.27 4.23 -5.91
N THR A 93 4.60 4.87 -4.96
CA THR A 93 3.42 4.35 -4.26
C THR A 93 2.22 5.20 -4.59
N GLN A 94 1.02 4.62 -4.63
CA GLN A 94 -0.18 5.37 -4.98
C GLN A 94 -1.24 5.26 -3.90
N LEU A 95 -1.83 6.38 -3.51
CA LEU A 95 -3.03 6.35 -2.68
C LEU A 95 -4.25 6.16 -3.59
N ILE A 96 -4.98 5.06 -3.41
CA ILE A 96 -6.19 4.76 -4.16
C ILE A 96 -7.38 5.21 -3.34
N GLU A 97 -8.02 6.29 -3.77
CA GLU A 97 -9.10 6.92 -3.02
C GLU A 97 -10.42 6.13 -3.01
N ARG A 98 -10.95 5.83 -1.81
CA ARG A 98 -12.22 5.11 -1.59
C ARG A 98 -12.92 5.58 -0.30
N GLY A 99 -14.03 4.93 0.08
CA GLY A 99 -15.02 5.41 1.05
C GLY A 99 -14.77 5.10 2.53
N SER A 100 -13.70 4.40 2.90
CA SER A 100 -13.46 3.96 4.29
C SER A 100 -12.79 4.99 5.22
N ILE A 101 -12.71 6.27 4.83
CA ILE A 101 -12.10 7.34 5.64
C ILE A 101 -13.09 8.49 5.84
N ALA A 102 -13.28 8.92 7.08
CA ALA A 102 -14.23 9.99 7.44
C ALA A 102 -13.66 11.40 7.20
N THR A 103 -12.37 11.63 7.51
CA THR A 103 -11.73 12.95 7.36
C THR A 103 -10.31 12.85 6.80
N LEU A 104 -9.89 13.85 6.03
CA LEU A 104 -8.56 13.91 5.40
C LEU A 104 -7.43 14.21 6.40
N ASP A 105 -7.73 14.75 7.58
CA ASP A 105 -6.71 15.18 8.55
C ASP A 105 -5.85 14.02 9.06
N LEU A 106 -6.49 12.89 9.35
CA LEU A 106 -5.78 11.66 9.72
C LEU A 106 -4.92 11.15 8.56
N LEU A 107 -5.46 11.18 7.34
CA LEU A 107 -4.73 10.75 6.15
C LEU A 107 -3.46 11.62 5.96
N ILE A 108 -3.55 12.94 6.16
CA ILE A 108 -2.42 13.87 6.06
C ILE A 108 -1.36 13.54 7.11
N GLN A 109 -1.75 13.24 8.36
CA GLN A 109 -0.81 12.87 9.42
C GLN A 109 -0.07 11.56 9.09
N VAL A 110 -0.82 10.55 8.63
CA VAL A 110 -0.26 9.26 8.24
C VAL A 110 0.68 9.41 7.06
N LEU A 111 0.25 10.10 6.00
CA LEU A 111 1.09 10.33 4.83
C LEU A 111 2.31 11.17 5.18
N SER A 112 2.21 12.13 6.11
CA SER A 112 3.36 12.91 6.57
C SER A 112 4.39 12.04 7.28
N PHE A 113 3.93 11.19 8.21
CA PHE A 113 4.80 10.21 8.89
C PHE A 113 5.51 9.30 7.89
N TYR A 114 4.78 8.73 6.93
CA TYR A 114 5.38 7.84 5.94
C TYR A 114 6.21 8.58 4.88
N ARG A 115 5.91 9.84 4.56
CA ARG A 115 6.72 10.65 3.64
C ARG A 115 8.09 10.98 4.23
N GLU A 116 8.14 11.32 5.52
CA GLU A 116 9.41 11.57 6.22
C GLU A 116 10.24 10.29 6.40
N ARG A 117 9.57 9.16 6.68
CA ARG A 117 10.25 7.90 7.01
C ARG A 117 10.57 7.02 5.80
N PHE A 118 9.76 7.07 4.74
CA PHE A 118 9.83 6.16 3.59
C PHE A 118 9.85 6.88 2.23
N ARG A 119 9.96 8.22 2.18
CA ARG A 119 10.00 9.02 0.95
C ARG A 119 8.89 8.66 -0.06
N LEU A 120 7.66 8.56 0.43
CA LEU A 120 6.48 8.39 -0.43
C LEU A 120 6.41 9.51 -1.49
N SER A 121 6.42 9.15 -2.77
CA SER A 121 5.95 10.03 -3.84
C SER A 121 4.46 9.76 -4.06
N LEU A 122 3.62 10.75 -3.75
CA LEU A 122 2.19 10.69 -4.06
C LEU A 122 2.00 11.00 -5.54
N VAL A 123 2.03 9.97 -6.37
CA VAL A 123 1.73 10.09 -7.80
C VAL A 123 0.24 9.82 -7.98
N ARG A 124 -0.53 10.77 -8.55
CA ARG A 124 -1.88 10.48 -9.06
C ARG A 124 -1.75 9.36 -10.08
N ALA A 125 -2.59 8.33 -9.98
CA ALA A 125 -2.47 7.12 -10.78
C ALA A 125 -2.38 7.40 -12.29
N GLU A 126 -1.16 7.43 -12.81
CA GLU A 126 -0.85 7.18 -14.21
C GLU A 126 -0.09 5.84 -14.26
N VAL A 127 -0.52 4.95 -15.14
CA VAL A 127 0.09 3.63 -15.32
C VAL A 127 1.42 3.81 -16.03
N PRO A 128 2.58 3.48 -15.44
CA PRO A 128 3.83 3.54 -16.17
C PRO A 128 3.84 2.45 -17.25
N ARG A 129 4.06 2.84 -18.51
CA ARG A 129 4.40 1.90 -19.58
C ARG A 129 5.90 1.65 -19.51
N PHE A 130 6.31 0.48 -19.05
CA PHE A 130 7.67 0.00 -19.29
C PHE A 130 7.81 -0.39 -20.77
N PRO A 131 8.91 -0.04 -21.46
CA PRO A 131 9.15 -0.48 -22.81
C PRO A 131 9.43 -2.00 -22.82
N TYR A 132 8.54 -2.76 -23.47
CA TYR A 132 8.74 -4.16 -23.79
C TYR A 132 9.91 -4.30 -24.78
N HIS A 133 11.01 -4.93 -24.37
CA HIS A 133 12.14 -5.21 -25.26
C HIS A 133 12.00 -6.63 -25.86
N PRO A 134 11.77 -6.81 -27.18
CA PRO A 134 11.41 -8.11 -27.77
C PRO A 134 12.58 -9.09 -27.99
N SER A 135 13.80 -8.81 -27.53
CA SER A 135 15.01 -9.46 -28.07
C SER A 135 15.40 -10.81 -27.44
N GLN A 136 14.48 -11.52 -26.77
CA GLN A 136 14.73 -12.89 -26.32
C GLN A 136 13.78 -13.91 -26.95
N ARG A 137 13.91 -14.10 -28.27
CA ARG A 137 13.60 -15.37 -28.95
C ARG A 137 14.56 -15.60 -30.11
N SER A 138 15.64 -16.32 -29.83
CA SER A 138 16.33 -17.14 -30.82
C SER A 138 17.16 -18.19 -30.09
N ILE A 139 16.50 -19.26 -29.66
CA ILE A 139 17.14 -20.57 -29.58
C ILE A 139 16.37 -21.42 -30.58
N GLY A 140 17.00 -21.61 -31.74
CA GLY A 140 16.67 -22.56 -32.78
C GLY A 140 17.99 -23.14 -33.26
#